data_AF-A0A2N2SAL3-F1
#
_entry.id   AF-A0A2N2SAL3-F1
#
_cell.length_a   1.000
_cell.length_b   1.000
_cell.length_c   1.000
_cell.angle_alpha   90.00
_cell.angle_beta   90.00
_cell.angle_gamma   90.00
#
_symmetry.space_group_name_H-M   'P 1'
#
loop_
_entity.id
_entity.type
_entity.pdbx_description
1 polymer ?
#
loop_
_entity_poly.entity_id
_entity_poly.type
_entity_poly.pdbx_seq_one_letter_code
_entity_poly.pdbx_strand_id
1 'polypeptide(L)' 'IKLAMIAVDRWLKEEKLNGENLKSKLIMQVHDELVLEVPDNELELVKKTLPELMQNVAKLDVPLLAEVGVGNNWESAH' A
#
# COMPACT_ATOMS: atom_id res chain seq x y z
N ILE A 1 8.35 -7.97 4.14
CA ILE A 1 7.04 -7.52 4.69
C ILE A 1 7.14 -6.40 5.72
N LYS A 2 7.76 -6.56 6.90
CA LYS A 2 7.78 -5.48 7.92
C LYS A 2 8.36 -4.14 7.45
N LEU A 3 9.40 -4.15 6.60
CA LEU A 3 9.93 -2.93 5.99
C LEU A 3 8.91 -2.24 5.07
N ALA A 4 8.11 -3.02 4.32
CA ALA A 4 7.02 -2.50 3.51
C ALA A 4 5.94 -1.84 4.35
N MET A 5 5.54 -2.46 5.48
CA MET A 5 4.59 -1.85 6.41
C MET A 5 5.07 -0.48 6.91
N ILE A 6 6.36 -0.37 7.26
CA ILE A 6 6.96 0.91 7.72
C ILE A 6 7.00 1.93 6.59
N ALA A 7 7.35 1.54 5.37
CA ALA A 7 7.39 2.43 4.21
C ALA A 7 5.98 2.96 3.87
N VAL A 8 4.97 2.10 3.86
CA VAL A 8 3.57 2.47 3.60
C VAL A 8 3.03 3.39 4.70
N ASP A 9 3.25 3.06 5.97
CA ASP A 9 2.83 3.91 7.10
C ASP A 9 3.50 5.29 7.06
N ARG A 10 4.79 5.35 6.71
CA ARG A 10 5.50 6.61 6.52
C ARG A 10 4.89 7.43 5.40
N TRP A 11 4.70 6.84 4.23
CA TRP A 11 4.12 7.50 3.07
C TRP A 11 2.72 8.09 3.38
N LEU A 12 1.83 7.30 3.98
CA LEU A 12 0.50 7.76 4.38
C LEU A 12 0.56 8.96 5.36
N LYS A 13 1.57 8.98 6.25
CA LYS A 13 1.80 10.11 7.18
C LYS A 13 2.42 11.32 6.50
N GLU A 14 3.34 11.14 5.57
CA GLU A 14 3.99 12.24 4.83
C GLU A 14 2.98 12.98 3.95
N GLU A 15 2.09 12.27 3.25
CA GLU A 15 1.02 12.92 2.46
C GLU A 15 0.05 13.72 3.33
N LYS A 16 -0.14 13.29 4.58
CA LYS A 16 -0.88 14.07 5.57
C LYS A 16 -0.17 15.37 5.95
N LEU A 17 1.15 15.40 5.96
CA LEU A 17 1.96 16.59 6.26
C LEU A 17 2.10 17.52 5.04
N ASN A 18 2.04 16.97 3.82
CA ASN A 18 2.19 17.71 2.56
C ASN A 18 0.90 18.39 2.07
N GLY A 19 -0.22 18.19 2.77
CA GLY A 19 -1.51 18.84 2.48
C GLY A 19 -2.50 17.99 1.68
N GLU A 20 -2.08 16.83 1.16
CA GLU A 20 -3.00 15.88 0.50
C GLU A 20 -3.93 15.18 1.51
N ASN A 21 -3.48 14.97 2.76
CA ASN A 21 -4.30 14.46 3.87
C ASN A 21 -5.09 13.19 3.52
N LEU A 22 -4.39 12.22 2.91
CA LEU A 22 -4.92 10.91 2.55
C LEU A 22 -5.72 10.29 3.70
N LYS A 23 -6.88 9.74 3.36
CA LYS A 23 -7.75 9.00 4.28
C LYS A 23 -7.58 7.50 4.16
N SER A 24 -6.79 7.03 3.20
CA SER A 24 -6.37 5.64 3.08
C SER A 24 -5.75 5.11 4.36
N LYS A 25 -6.09 3.87 4.72
CA LYS A 25 -5.64 3.21 5.96
C LYS A 25 -5.18 1.80 5.68
N LEU A 26 -3.99 1.46 6.19
CA LEU A 26 -3.56 0.06 6.33
C LEU A 26 -4.35 -0.58 7.48
N ILE A 27 -5.26 -1.51 7.16
CA ILE A 27 -6.17 -2.12 8.14
C ILE A 27 -5.72 -3.51 8.59
N MET A 28 -5.07 -4.28 7.71
CA MET A 28 -4.63 -5.64 8.02
C MET A 28 -3.32 -5.99 7.30
N GLN A 29 -2.61 -6.95 7.88
CA GLN A 29 -1.49 -7.63 7.26
C GLN A 29 -1.72 -9.13 7.44
N VAL A 30 -1.67 -9.90 6.34
CA VAL A 30 -1.87 -11.35 6.34
C VAL A 30 -0.85 -11.96 5.39
N HIS A 31 -0.05 -12.93 5.86
CA HIS A 31 1.07 -13.52 5.10
C HIS A 31 2.04 -12.49 4.52
N ASP A 32 1.96 -12.20 3.23
CA ASP A 32 2.72 -11.23 2.46
C ASP A 32 1.87 -10.07 1.91
N GLU A 33 0.57 -10.07 2.20
CA GLU A 33 -0.41 -9.08 1.77
C GLU A 33 -0.55 -7.93 2.78
N LEU A 34 -0.77 -6.73 2.24
CA LEU A 34 -1.20 -5.54 2.97
C LEU A 34 -2.59 -5.15 2.48
N VAL A 35 -3.57 -5.10 3.39
CA VAL A 35 -4.96 -4.74 3.06
C VAL A 35 -5.21 -3.30 3.49
N LEU A 36 -5.63 -2.47 2.54
CA LEU A 36 -5.95 -1.06 2.75
C LEU A 36 -7.43 -0.79 2.50
N GLU A 37 -8.02 0.08 3.32
CA GLU A 37 -9.23 0.81 2.95
C GLU A 37 -8.81 2.10 2.24
N VAL A 38 -9.37 2.35 1.06
CA VAL A 38 -8.95 3.45 0.17
C VAL A 38 -10.20 4.18 -0.32
N PRO A 39 -10.31 5.50 -0.10
CA PRO A 39 -11.35 6.31 -0.74
C PRO A 39 -11.23 6.30 -2.27
N ASP A 40 -12.36 6.33 -2.98
CA ASP A 40 -12.38 6.29 -4.46
C ASP A 40 -11.50 7.36 -5.12
N ASN A 41 -11.43 8.55 -4.53
CA ASN A 41 -10.62 9.66 -5.05
C ASN A 41 -9.11 9.48 -4.84
N GLU A 42 -8.68 8.52 -4.01
CA GLU A 42 -7.27 8.18 -3.75
C GLU A 42 -6.85 6.89 -4.46
N LEU A 43 -7.80 6.15 -5.03
CA LEU A 43 -7.61 4.80 -5.54
C LEU A 43 -6.48 4.72 -6.58
N GLU A 44 -6.48 5.59 -7.57
CA GLU A 44 -5.46 5.57 -8.63
C GLU A 44 -4.05 5.90 -8.09
N LEU A 45 -3.95 6.81 -7.12
CA LEU A 45 -2.68 7.12 -6.46
C LEU A 45 -2.16 5.91 -5.68
N VAL A 46 -3.02 5.27 -4.88
CA VAL A 46 -2.66 4.10 -4.06
C VAL A 46 -2.28 2.92 -4.94
N LYS A 47 -3.06 2.61 -5.99
CA LYS A 47 -2.79 1.50 -6.92
C LYS A 47 -1.44 1.62 -7.60
N LYS A 48 -0.99 2.85 -7.87
CA LYS A 48 0.34 3.10 -8.43
C LYS A 48 1.44 3.03 -7.38
N THR A 49 1.27 3.72 -6.25
CA THR A 49 2.36 3.99 -5.30
C THR A 49 2.63 2.80 -4.36
N LEU A 50 1.57 2.10 -3.93
CA LEU A 50 1.69 0.98 -3.00
C LEU A 50 2.62 -0.14 -3.50
N PRO A 51 2.46 -0.69 -4.72
CA PRO A 51 3.34 -1.76 -5.19
C PRO A 51 4.78 -1.27 -5.38
N GLU A 52 4.98 -0.05 -5.86
CA GLU A 52 6.33 0.55 -5.99
C GLU A 52 7.04 0.64 -4.63
N LEU A 53 6.33 1.08 -3.58
CA LEU A 53 6.88 1.10 -2.23
C LEU A 53 7.25 -0.31 -1.76
N MET A 54 6.32 -1.27 -1.87
CA MET A 54 6.52 -2.64 -1.39
C MET A 54 7.66 -3.37 -2.10
N GLN A 55 7.82 -3.15 -3.41
CA GLN A 55 8.86 -3.81 -4.21
C GLN A 55 10.27 -3.24 -3.93
N ASN A 56 10.36 -1.96 -3.58
CA ASN A 56 11.65 -1.25 -3.44
C ASN A 56 12.19 -1.17 -2.00
N VAL A 57 11.51 -1.75 -1.00
CA VAL A 57 11.94 -1.66 0.41
C VAL A 57 13.23 -2.42 0.74
N ALA A 58 13.68 -3.32 -0.12
CA ALA A 58 14.89 -4.10 0.08
C ALA A 58 15.58 -4.38 -1.25
N LYS A 59 16.91 -4.45 -1.22
CA LYS A 59 17.71 -4.96 -2.34
C LYS A 59 17.96 -6.45 -2.10
N LEU A 60 17.44 -7.27 -2.99
CA LEU A 60 17.56 -8.72 -2.98
C LEU A 60 18.06 -9.19 -4.36
N ASP A 61 18.71 -10.35 -4.40
CA ASP A 61 19.22 -10.92 -5.66
C ASP A 61 18.08 -11.29 -6.62
N VAL A 62 16.90 -11.61 -6.09
CA VAL A 62 15.65 -11.80 -6.84
C VAL A 62 14.74 -10.61 -6.57
N PRO A 63 14.23 -9.92 -7.60
CA PRO A 63 13.37 -8.75 -7.42
C PRO A 63 12.05 -9.15 -6.77
N LEU A 64 11.58 -8.31 -5.83
CA LEU A 64 10.25 -8.45 -5.26
C LEU A 64 9.21 -7.98 -6.28
N LEU A 65 8.13 -8.73 -6.39
CA LEU A 65 6.93 -8.35 -7.13
C LEU A 65 5.80 -8.14 -6.14
N ALA A 66 5.07 -7.04 -6.29
CA ALA A 66 3.86 -6.76 -5.52
C ALA A 66 2.75 -6.41 -6.51
N GLU A 67 1.63 -7.11 -6.41
CA GLU A 67 0.44 -6.90 -7.23
C GLU A 67 -0.64 -6.18 -6.41
N VAL A 68 -1.58 -5.55 -7.12
CA VAL A 68 -2.68 -4.81 -6.49
C VAL A 68 -4.00 -5.32 -7.07
N GLY A 69 -4.83 -5.90 -6.21
CA GLY A 69 -6.24 -6.13 -6.49
C GLY A 69 -7.12 -5.09 -5.78
N VAL A 70 -8.32 -4.88 -6.32
CA VAL A 70 -9.28 -3.87 -5.84
C VAL A 70 -10.68 -4.45 -5.92
N GLY A 71 -11.44 -4.27 -4.85
CA GLY A 71 -12.80 -4.74 -4.77
C GLY A 71 -13.56 -4.12 -3.60
N ASN A 72 -14.88 -4.29 -3.60
CA ASN A 72 -15.77 -3.76 -2.56
C ASN A 72 -15.69 -4.55 -1.25
N ASN A 73 -15.02 -5.70 -1.27
CA ASN A 73 -14.69 -6.51 -0.11
C ASN A 73 -13.37 -7.24 -0.37
N TRP A 74 -12.80 -7.84 0.67
CA TRP A 74 -11.51 -8.52 0.59
C TRP A 74 -11.50 -9.68 -0.42
N GLU A 75 -12.56 -10.49 -0.49
CA GLU A 75 -12.66 -11.61 -1.44
C GLU A 75 -12.56 -11.14 -2.91
N SER A 76 -13.18 -10.00 -3.24
CA SER A 76 -13.12 -9.41 -4.59
C SER A 76 -11.83 -8.64 -4.90
N ALA A 77 -11.03 -8.33 -3.87
CA ALA A 77 -9.79 -7.57 -4.00
C ALA A 77 -8.54 -8.46 -3.97
N HIS A 78 -8.68 -9.71 -3.55
CA HIS A 78 -7.67 -10.76 -3.62
C HIS A 78 -7.66 -11.38 -5.02
#